data_AF-J9YX28-F1
#
_entry.id   AF-J9YX28-F1
#
_cell.length_a   1.000
_cell.length_b   1.000
_cell.length_c   1.000
_cell.angle_alpha   90.00
_cell.angle_beta   90.00
_cell.angle_gamma   90.00
#
_symmetry.space_group_name_H-M   'P 1'
#
loop_
_entity.id
_entity.type
_entity.pdbx_description
1 polymer ?
#
loop_
_entity_poly.entity_id
_entity_poly.type
_entity_poly.pdbx_seq_one_letter_code
_entity_poly.pdbx_strand_id
1 'polypeptide(L)'
;MPNLTLSIGGRPLKIQCSDHNVERVKEIGQTISKLIDDEKKENVPFLTSALIAYLKSMEDILRKEKILQDSLNQKLFYESRIQELQNENQNLKSDIEQIFQKLNQQLSIE
;
A
#
# COMPACT_ATOMS: atom_id res chain seq x y z
N MET A 1 -24.70 3.05 -21.54
CA MET A 1 -24.38 2.86 -20.11
C MET A 1 -25.61 2.31 -19.41
N PRO A 2 -25.58 1.06 -18.93
CA PRO A 2 -26.71 0.48 -18.20
C PRO A 2 -26.99 1.23 -16.90
N ASN A 3 -28.29 1.33 -16.56
CA ASN A 3 -28.73 1.73 -15.22
C ASN A 3 -28.77 0.47 -14.35
N LEU A 4 -27.88 0.37 -13.38
CA LEU A 4 -27.87 -0.68 -12.37
C LEU A 4 -28.64 -0.21 -11.14
N THR A 5 -29.51 -1.06 -10.59
CA THR A 5 -30.18 -0.80 -9.32
C THR A 5 -29.57 -1.69 -8.24
N LEU A 6 -28.99 -1.08 -7.22
CA LEU A 6 -28.42 -1.76 -6.06
C LEU A 6 -29.35 -1.64 -4.85
N SER A 7 -29.30 -2.59 -3.93
CA SER A 7 -29.90 -2.47 -2.60
C SER A 7 -28.80 -2.17 -1.60
N ILE A 8 -28.84 -0.98 -0.98
CA ILE A 8 -27.85 -0.51 -0.01
C ILE A 8 -28.54 -0.33 1.33
N GLY A 9 -28.25 -1.21 2.30
CA GLY A 9 -28.88 -1.22 3.62
C GLY A 9 -30.41 -1.30 3.56
N GLY A 10 -30.94 -2.03 2.57
CA GLY A 10 -32.38 -2.20 2.32
C GLY A 10 -33.03 -1.09 1.49
N ARG A 11 -32.26 -0.12 0.97
CA ARG A 11 -32.77 0.99 0.14
C ARG A 11 -32.28 0.89 -1.31
N PRO A 12 -33.15 1.10 -2.31
CA PRO A 12 -32.74 1.05 -3.71
C PRO A 12 -31.92 2.28 -4.11
N LEU A 13 -30.79 2.06 -4.79
CA LEU A 13 -29.93 3.10 -5.36
C LEU A 13 -29.69 2.81 -6.84
N LYS A 14 -30.03 3.77 -7.71
CA LYS A 14 -29.78 3.68 -9.16
C LYS A 14 -28.43 4.30 -9.47
N ILE A 15 -27.57 3.56 -10.16
CA ILE A 15 -26.21 3.98 -10.53
C ILE A 15 -25.98 3.68 -12.00
N GLN A 16 -25.32 4.61 -12.69
CA GLN A 16 -24.81 4.37 -14.04
C GLN A 16 -23.40 3.78 -13.95
N CYS A 17 -23.17 2.66 -14.62
CA CYS A 17 -21.84 2.07 -14.74
C CYS A 17 -21.64 1.51 -16.15
N SER A 18 -20.40 1.24 -16.53
CA SER A 18 -20.10 0.49 -17.75
C SER A 18 -20.44 -0.99 -17.57
N ASP A 19 -20.77 -1.69 -18.66
CA ASP A 19 -21.15 -3.10 -18.62
C ASP A 19 -20.05 -3.98 -17.99
N HIS A 20 -18.78 -3.63 -18.22
CA HIS A 20 -17.61 -4.35 -17.70
C HIS A 20 -17.45 -4.24 -16.18
N ASN A 21 -18.08 -3.23 -15.56
CA ASN A 21 -17.94 -2.95 -14.14
C ASN A 21 -19.15 -3.41 -13.31
N VAL A 22 -20.19 -3.98 -13.93
CA VAL A 22 -21.45 -4.32 -13.25
C VAL A 22 -21.24 -5.21 -12.03
N GLU A 23 -20.49 -6.31 -12.17
CA GLU A 23 -20.24 -7.23 -11.05
C GLU A 23 -19.42 -6.56 -9.94
N ARG A 24 -18.38 -5.80 -10.31
CA ARG A 24 -17.57 -5.08 -9.34
C ARG A 24 -18.40 -4.04 -8.56
N VAL A 25 -19.29 -3.33 -9.23
CA VAL A 25 -20.19 -2.35 -8.60
C VAL A 25 -21.20 -3.04 -7.67
N LYS A 26 -21.69 -4.24 -8.02
CA LYS A 26 -22.54 -5.04 -7.12
C LYS A 26 -21.79 -5.47 -5.85
N GLU A 27 -20.55 -5.96 -5.98
CA GLU A 27 -19.70 -6.32 -4.84
C GLU A 27 -19.45 -5.14 -3.90
N ILE A 28 -19.15 -3.97 -4.48
CA ILE A 28 -18.97 -2.73 -3.72
C ILE A 28 -20.28 -2.38 -2.99
N GLY A 29 -21.43 -2.46 -3.67
CA GLY A 29 -22.73 -2.22 -3.07
C GLY A 29 -23.04 -3.14 -1.89
N GLN A 30 -22.75 -4.44 -2.02
CA GLN A 30 -22.91 -5.42 -0.94
C GLN A 30 -21.98 -5.12 0.24
N THR A 31 -20.74 -4.73 -0.04
CA THR A 31 -19.75 -4.36 0.99
C THR A 31 -20.23 -3.13 1.77
N ILE A 32 -20.69 -2.09 1.08
CA ILE A 32 -21.25 -0.89 1.70
C ILE A 32 -22.50 -1.25 2.52
N SER A 33 -23.40 -2.08 1.98
CA SER A 33 -24.59 -2.51 2.72
C SER A 33 -24.22 -3.19 4.03
N LYS A 34 -23.24 -4.10 4.00
CA LYS A 34 -22.77 -4.80 5.20
C LYS A 34 -22.22 -3.83 6.24
N LEU A 35 -21.37 -2.87 5.83
CA LEU A 35 -20.84 -1.86 6.74
C LEU A 35 -21.95 -1.02 7.39
N ILE A 36 -23.00 -0.67 6.62
CA ILE A 36 -24.15 0.06 7.16
C ILE A 36 -24.93 -0.80 8.15
N ASP A 37 -25.15 -2.07 7.83
CA ASP A 37 -25.92 -3.00 8.65
C ASP A 37 -25.19 -3.30 9.97
N ASP A 38 -23.85 -3.38 9.97
CA ASP A 38 -23.02 -3.52 11.18
C ASP A 38 -23.19 -2.31 12.15
N GLU A 39 -23.51 -1.13 11.61
CA GLU A 39 -23.76 0.09 12.40
C GLU A 39 -25.24 0.33 12.75
N LYS A 40 -26.17 -0.48 12.22
CA LYS A 40 -27.60 -0.37 12.56
C LYS A 40 -27.86 -0.97 13.95
N LYS A 41 -27.74 -0.13 14.98
CA LYS A 41 -28.35 -0.39 16.29
C LYS A 41 -29.81 0.05 16.28
N GLU A 42 -30.66 -0.55 17.10
CA GLU A 42 -32.14 -0.39 17.08
C GLU A 42 -32.65 1.07 17.02
N ASN A 43 -31.85 2.05 17.44
CA ASN A 43 -32.24 3.46 17.53
C ASN A 43 -31.42 4.43 16.65
N VAL A 44 -30.56 3.93 15.75
CA VAL A 44 -29.71 4.81 14.92
C VAL A 44 -30.35 5.02 13.54
N PRO A 45 -30.62 6.28 13.12
CA PRO A 45 -31.14 6.56 11.79
C PRO A 45 -30.21 6.07 10.68
N PHE A 46 -30.78 5.61 9.55
CA PHE A 46 -30.03 5.09 8.41
C PHE A 46 -28.88 6.00 7.95
N LEU A 47 -29.14 7.30 7.81
CA LEU A 47 -28.11 8.27 7.37
C LEU A 47 -26.95 8.35 8.37
N THR A 48 -27.24 8.24 9.66
CA THR A 48 -26.23 8.23 10.71
C THR A 48 -25.39 6.96 10.64
N SER A 49 -26.01 5.78 10.52
CA SER A 49 -25.29 4.52 10.33
C SER A 49 -24.44 4.54 9.05
N ALA A 50 -24.96 5.10 7.96
CA ALA A 50 -24.21 5.24 6.72
C ALA A 50 -23.01 6.19 6.82
N LEU A 51 -23.16 7.32 7.54
CA LEU A 51 -22.05 8.22 7.80
C LEU A 51 -20.98 7.56 8.68
N ILE A 52 -21.37 6.86 9.74
CA ILE A 52 -20.43 6.15 10.62
C ILE A 52 -19.67 5.08 9.85
N ALA A 53 -20.38 4.27 9.05
CA ALA A 53 -19.80 3.24 8.20
C ALA A 53 -18.76 3.84 7.22
N TYR A 54 -19.09 4.97 6.59
CA TYR A 54 -18.16 5.69 5.72
C TYR A 54 -16.92 6.19 6.47
N LEU A 55 -17.09 6.84 7.62
CA LEU A 55 -15.98 7.38 8.41
C LEU A 55 -15.03 6.29 8.89
N LYS A 56 -15.56 5.16 9.39
CA LYS A 56 -14.75 3.99 9.79
C LYS A 56 -13.99 3.40 8.62
N SER A 57 -14.63 3.28 7.45
CA SER A 57 -13.95 2.81 6.24
C SER A 57 -12.81 3.74 5.82
N MET A 58 -12.99 5.06 5.94
CA MET A 58 -11.94 6.03 5.64
C MET A 58 -10.79 5.97 6.63
N GLU A 59 -11.08 5.83 7.93
CA GLU A 59 -10.07 5.64 8.97
C GLU A 59 -9.20 4.39 8.68
N ASP A 60 -9.83 3.28 8.29
CA ASP A 60 -9.12 2.05 7.93
C ASP A 60 -8.22 2.21 6.70
N ILE A 61 -8.68 2.95 5.68
CA ILE A 61 -7.89 3.25 4.48
C ILE A 61 -6.67 4.10 4.86
N LEU A 62 -6.88 5.18 5.61
CA LEU A 62 -5.80 6.08 6.04
C LEU A 62 -4.77 5.34 6.90
N ARG A 63 -5.21 4.44 7.77
CA ARG A 63 -4.31 3.59 8.58
C ARG A 63 -3.46 2.68 7.70
N LYS A 64 -4.06 2.03 6.69
CA LYS A 64 -3.32 1.16 5.75
C LYS A 64 -2.31 1.96 4.93
N GLU A 65 -2.71 3.15 4.47
CA GLU A 65 -1.84 4.05 3.72
C GLU A 65 -0.61 4.47 4.55
N LYS A 66 -0.82 4.82 5.83
CA LYS A 66 0.28 5.14 6.74
C LYS A 66 1.25 3.97 6.93
N ILE A 67 0.74 2.75 7.12
CA ILE A 67 1.59 1.55 7.25
C ILE A 67 2.42 1.32 5.98
N LEU A 68 1.80 1.48 4.79
CA LEU A 68 2.51 1.36 3.52
C LEU A 68 3.59 2.43 3.36
N GLN A 69 3.30 3.68 3.76
CA GLN A 69 4.27 4.77 3.74
C GLN A 69 5.47 4.47 4.64
N ASP A 70 5.23 4.03 5.88
CA ASP A 70 6.29 3.69 6.83
C ASP A 70 7.14 2.51 6.31
N SER A 71 6.50 1.49 5.74
CA SER A 71 7.19 0.34 5.14
C SER A 71 8.06 0.75 3.94
N LEU A 72 7.56 1.64 3.08
CA LEU A 72 8.33 2.15 1.95
C LEU A 72 9.54 2.96 2.41
N ASN A 73 9.37 3.84 3.41
CA ASN A 73 10.47 4.63 3.97
C ASN A 73 11.56 3.72 4.53
N GLN A 74 11.18 2.67 5.27
CA GLN A 74 12.13 1.71 5.82
C GLN A 74 12.87 0.96 4.69
N LYS A 75 12.16 0.55 3.65
CA LYS A 75 12.77 -0.12 2.48
C LYS A 75 13.80 0.80 1.81
N LEU A 76 13.42 2.05 1.52
CA LEU A 76 14.30 3.03 0.87
C LEU A 76 15.56 3.31 1.70
N PHE A 77 15.41 3.40 3.02
CA PHE A 77 16.55 3.54 3.94
C PHE A 77 17.54 2.37 3.79
N TYR A 78 17.05 1.12 3.82
CA TYR A 78 17.92 -0.04 3.68
C TYR A 78 18.54 -0.18 2.30
N GLU A 79 17.80 0.14 1.23
CA GLU A 79 18.35 0.16 -0.14
C GLU A 79 19.51 1.15 -0.25
N SER A 80 19.36 2.36 0.29
CA SER A 80 20.44 3.36 0.35
C SER A 80 21.66 2.83 1.11
N ARG A 81 21.44 2.22 2.28
CA ARG A 81 22.55 1.68 3.10
C ARG A 81 23.27 0.52 2.42
N ILE A 82 22.55 -0.35 1.72
CA ILE A 82 23.15 -1.43 0.93
C ILE A 82 24.03 -0.86 -0.18
N GLN A 83 23.57 0.18 -0.87
CA GLN A 83 24.34 0.82 -1.93
C GLN A 83 25.64 1.45 -1.41
N GLU A 84 25.59 2.12 -0.25
CA GLU A 84 26.79 2.65 0.41
C GLU A 84 27.80 1.53 0.73
N LEU A 85 27.33 0.44 1.35
CA LEU A 85 28.18 -0.71 1.69
C LEU A 85 28.77 -1.39 0.45
N GLN A 86 28.03 -1.45 -0.65
CA GLN A 86 28.55 -1.98 -1.92
C GLN A 86 29.68 -1.11 -2.48
N ASN A 87 29.54 0.22 -2.42
CA ASN A 87 30.58 1.15 -2.84
C ASN A 87 31.82 1.05 -1.95
N GLU A 88 31.64 1.02 -0.62
CA GLU A 88 32.75 0.82 0.33
C GLU A 88 33.50 -0.49 0.04
N ASN A 89 32.78 -1.57 -0.21
CA ASN A 89 33.38 -2.87 -0.52
C ASN A 89 34.16 -2.85 -1.85
N GLN A 90 33.66 -2.15 -2.88
CA GLN A 90 34.41 -1.96 -4.12
C GLN A 90 35.70 -1.17 -3.91
N ASN A 91 35.64 -0.09 -3.13
CA ASN A 91 36.82 0.72 -2.80
C ASN A 91 37.86 -0.11 -2.04
N LEU A 92 37.45 -0.86 -1.02
CA LEU A 92 38.34 -1.74 -0.25
C LEU A 92 39.01 -2.80 -1.13
N LYS A 93 38.28 -3.39 -2.09
CA LYS A 93 38.86 -4.34 -3.06
C LYS A 93 39.94 -3.68 -3.91
N SER A 94 39.68 -2.49 -4.43
CA SER A 94 40.67 -1.71 -5.20
C SER A 94 41.91 -1.40 -4.36
N ASP A 95 41.73 -0.95 -3.11
CA ASP A 95 42.85 -0.65 -2.22
C ASP A 95 43.72 -1.89 -1.94
N ILE A 96 43.07 -3.04 -1.69
CA ILE A 96 43.76 -4.32 -1.51
C ILE A 96 44.56 -4.70 -2.76
N GLU A 97 43.97 -4.60 -3.96
CA GLU A 97 44.67 -4.88 -5.22
C GLU A 97 45.90 -3.99 -5.41
N GLN A 98 45.78 -2.69 -5.10
CA GLN A 98 46.91 -1.75 -5.17
C GLN A 98 48.01 -2.09 -4.16
N ILE A 99 47.66 -2.51 -2.95
CA ILE A 99 48.63 -2.96 -1.94
C ILE A 99 49.37 -4.20 -2.45
N PHE A 100 48.66 -5.20 -2.97
CA PHE A 100 49.28 -6.42 -3.52
C PHE A 100 50.21 -6.11 -4.70
N GLN A 101 49.82 -5.21 -5.60
CA GLN A 101 50.69 -4.79 -6.71
C GLN A 101 51.99 -4.15 -6.20
N LYS A 102 51.91 -3.25 -5.22
CA LYS A 102 53.10 -2.61 -4.62
C LYS A 102 54.00 -3.62 -3.92
N LEU A 103 53.42 -4.55 -3.15
CA LEU A 103 54.18 -5.61 -2.47
C LEU A 103 54.91 -6.51 -3.47
N ASN A 104 54.23 -6.94 -4.55
CA ASN A 104 54.84 -7.77 -5.59
C ASN A 104 55.97 -7.05 -6.33
N GLN A 105 55.82 -5.74 -6.58
CA GLN A 105 56.88 -4.91 -7.17
C GLN A 105 58.10 -4.83 -6.25
N GLN A 106 57.90 -4.65 -4.94
CA GLN A 106 59.00 -4.58 -3.98
C GLN A 106 59.72 -5.92 -3.79
N LEU A 107 58.98 -7.03 -3.78
CA LEU A 107 59.53 -8.38 -3.63
C LEU A 107 60.25 -8.89 -4.88
N SER A 108 59.95 -8.37 -6.07
CA SER A 108 60.60 -8.78 -7.33
C SER A 108 61.93 -8.05 -7.61
N ILE A 109 62.39 -7.19 -6.70
CA ILE A 109 63.64 -6.42 -6.83
C ILE A 109 64.83 -7.10 -6.09
N GLU A 110 64.60 -8.22 -5.39
CA GLU A 110 65.65 -9.15 -4.91
C GLU A 110 65.95 -10.25 -5.94
#